data_AF-A0A2A2TB96-F1
#
_entry.id   AF-A0A2A2TB96-F1
#
_cell.length_a   1.000
_cell.length_b   1.000
_cell.length_c   1.000
_cell.angle_alpha   90.00
_cell.angle_beta   90.00
_cell.angle_gamma   90.00
#
_symmetry.space_group_name_H-M   'P 1'
#
loop_
_entity.id
_entity.type
_entity.pdbx_description
1 polymer ?
#
loop_
_entity_poly.entity_id
_entity_poly.type
_entity_poly.pdbx_seq_one_letter_code
_entity_poly.pdbx_strand_id
1 'polypeptide(L)'
;MVQYTLAQSPEIILNVPGKDSAKAREKAMDQLMELMDSGKLPTELEEGFGSQQLIEVKETGVESASDEDGITQAVQILSNLATLKLKVQESRSEALEIRKAVDILFSDQSVSEEEISRLKEGFKVLKNFAQANLRYQDARSKAEQARQVLDKALKSPDK
;
A
#
# COMPACT_ATOMS: atom_id res chain seq x y z
N MET A 1 -6.42 3.58 22.79
CA MET A 1 -7.69 2.96 23.19
C MET A 1 -7.47 1.46 23.14
N VAL A 2 -8.18 0.67 23.95
CA VAL A 2 -8.09 -0.80 23.91
C VAL A 2 -9.36 -1.36 23.29
N GLN A 3 -9.20 -2.40 22.47
CA GLN A 3 -10.29 -3.06 21.76
C GLN A 3 -10.47 -4.47 22.28
N TYR A 4 -11.73 -4.89 22.39
CA TYR A 4 -12.09 -6.26 22.77
C TYR A 4 -13.08 -6.85 21.79
N THR A 5 -13.02 -8.17 21.65
CA THR A 5 -13.95 -8.95 20.84
C THR A 5 -14.35 -10.25 21.55
N LEU A 6 -15.29 -10.97 20.96
CA LEU A 6 -15.81 -12.24 21.43
C LEU A 6 -15.30 -13.37 20.54
N ALA A 7 -14.91 -14.50 21.14
CA ALA A 7 -14.47 -15.67 20.37
C ALA A 7 -15.52 -16.17 19.36
N GLN A 8 -16.80 -16.06 19.75
CA GLN A 8 -17.94 -16.53 18.96
C GLN A 8 -18.45 -15.48 17.97
N SER A 9 -18.07 -14.21 18.14
CA SER A 9 -18.50 -13.07 17.33
C SER A 9 -17.34 -12.09 17.15
N PRO A 10 -16.36 -12.43 16.30
CA PRO A 10 -15.20 -11.57 16.01
C PRO A 10 -15.59 -10.24 15.35
N GLU A 11 -16.80 -10.15 14.81
CA GLU A 11 -17.38 -8.97 14.18
C GLU A 11 -17.67 -7.84 15.19
N ILE A 12 -17.82 -8.19 16.48
CA ILE A 12 -18.14 -7.23 17.54
C ILE A 12 -16.84 -6.66 18.09
N ILE A 13 -16.67 -5.35 17.97
CA ILE A 13 -15.53 -4.61 18.49
C ILE A 13 -16.01 -3.62 19.56
N LEU A 14 -15.59 -3.88 20.80
CA LEU A 14 -15.87 -3.07 21.98
C LEU A 14 -14.68 -2.13 22.21
N ASN A 15 -14.92 -0.83 22.15
CA ASN A 15 -13.89 0.20 22.25
C ASN A 15 -13.91 0.84 23.64
N VAL A 16 -12.80 0.71 24.39
CA VAL A 16 -12.67 1.28 25.73
C VAL A 16 -11.48 2.25 25.79
N PRO A 17 -11.63 3.46 26.34
CA PRO A 17 -10.51 4.38 26.52
C PRO A 17 -9.55 3.85 27.59
N GLY A 18 -8.26 3.81 27.27
CA GLY A 18 -7.19 3.33 28.16
C GLY A 18 -6.35 2.20 27.54
N LYS A 19 -5.72 1.41 28.41
CA LYS A 19 -4.93 0.19 28.11
C LYS A 19 -5.65 -1.03 28.67
N ASP A 20 -5.28 -2.24 28.22
CA ASP A 20 -5.84 -3.48 28.77
C ASP A 20 -5.64 -3.56 30.28
N SER A 21 -6.75 -3.74 30.99
CA SER A 21 -6.79 -3.86 32.45
C SER A 21 -8.12 -4.49 32.87
N ALA A 22 -8.19 -5.05 34.08
CA ALA A 22 -9.44 -5.59 34.63
C ALA A 22 -10.59 -4.57 34.55
N LYS A 23 -10.30 -3.30 34.88
CA LYS A 23 -11.26 -2.19 34.81
C LYS A 23 -11.70 -1.85 33.38
N ALA A 24 -10.82 -1.99 32.39
CA ALA A 24 -11.17 -1.77 30.99
C ALA A 24 -12.05 -2.92 30.45
N ARG A 25 -11.80 -4.15 30.88
CA ARG A 25 -12.61 -5.32 30.56
C ARG A 25 -14.00 -5.29 31.19
N GLU A 26 -14.10 -4.80 32.43
CA GLU A 26 -15.40 -4.52 33.07
C GLU A 26 -16.20 -3.51 32.26
N LYS A 27 -15.59 -2.40 31.85
CA LYS A 27 -16.26 -1.40 30.99
C LYS A 27 -16.67 -1.95 29.62
N ALA A 28 -15.87 -2.83 29.04
CA ALA A 28 -16.24 -3.50 27.79
C ALA A 28 -17.43 -4.44 28.01
N MET A 29 -17.51 -5.10 29.17
CA MET A 29 -18.66 -5.92 29.56
C MET A 29 -19.94 -5.09 29.70
N ASP A 30 -19.84 -3.89 30.27
CA ASP A 30 -20.98 -2.95 30.36
C ASP A 30 -21.50 -2.60 28.95
N GLN A 31 -20.61 -2.29 28.00
CA GLN A 31 -20.99 -2.05 26.60
C GLN A 31 -21.60 -3.29 25.93
N LEU A 32 -21.11 -4.49 26.26
CA LEU A 32 -21.64 -5.74 25.73
C LEU A 32 -23.07 -6.00 26.24
N MET A 33 -23.34 -5.73 27.51
CA MET A 33 -24.69 -5.84 28.09
C MET A 33 -25.66 -4.87 27.41
N GLU A 34 -25.24 -3.64 27.11
CA GLU A 34 -26.06 -2.69 26.34
C GLU A 34 -26.38 -3.20 24.91
N LEU A 35 -25.44 -3.90 24.27
CA LEU A 35 -25.66 -4.52 22.96
C LEU A 35 -26.63 -5.71 23.02
N MET A 36 -26.61 -6.47 24.12
CA MET A 36 -27.58 -7.54 24.39
C MET A 36 -28.99 -6.96 24.58
N ASP A 37 -29.13 -5.94 25.42
CA ASP A 37 -30.41 -5.30 25.72
C ASP A 37 -31.02 -4.64 24.47
N SER A 38 -30.19 -4.13 23.57
CA SER A 38 -30.63 -3.55 22.30
C SER A 38 -30.89 -4.58 21.18
N GLY A 39 -30.73 -5.88 21.46
CA GLY A 39 -30.97 -6.96 20.49
C GLY A 39 -29.98 -6.95 19.31
N LYS A 40 -28.82 -6.30 19.47
CA LYS A 40 -27.79 -6.16 18.43
C LYS A 40 -26.69 -7.21 18.54
N LEU A 41 -26.78 -8.12 19.50
CA LEU A 41 -25.87 -9.26 19.63
C LEU A 41 -26.36 -10.39 18.70
N PRO A 42 -25.60 -10.74 17.65
CA PRO A 42 -26.01 -11.76 16.67
C PRO A 42 -25.84 -13.19 17.17
N THR A 43 -25.18 -13.40 18.31
CA THR A 43 -24.88 -14.72 18.90
C THR A 43 -25.15 -14.71 20.40
N GLU A 44 -25.67 -15.82 20.93
CA GLU A 44 -25.81 -16.01 22.37
C GLU A 44 -24.43 -16.22 23.02
N LEU A 45 -24.20 -15.64 24.20
CA LEU A 45 -22.99 -15.85 24.98
C LEU A 45 -23.06 -17.18 25.73
N GLU A 46 -21.91 -17.80 26.00
CA GLU A 46 -21.81 -18.99 26.87
C GLU A 46 -22.33 -18.71 28.29
N GLU A 47 -22.96 -19.72 28.90
CA GLU A 47 -23.45 -19.62 30.28
C GLU A 47 -22.29 -19.34 31.25
N GLY A 48 -22.36 -18.22 31.97
CA GLY A 48 -21.28 -17.75 32.84
C GLY A 48 -20.22 -16.88 32.17
N PHE A 49 -20.49 -16.33 30.97
CA PHE A 49 -19.57 -15.43 30.28
C PHE A 49 -19.16 -14.24 31.15
N GLY A 50 -17.85 -14.03 31.31
CA GLY A 50 -17.26 -12.99 32.16
C GLY A 50 -16.27 -12.07 31.43
N SER A 51 -15.95 -10.92 32.04
CA SER A 51 -15.06 -9.89 31.46
C SER A 51 -13.64 -10.40 31.12
N GLN A 52 -13.20 -11.50 31.75
CA GLN A 52 -11.91 -12.15 31.46
C GLN A 52 -11.92 -12.94 30.14
N GLN A 53 -13.09 -13.34 29.64
CA GLN A 53 -13.23 -14.09 28.38
C GLN A 53 -13.30 -13.18 27.16
N LEU A 54 -13.33 -11.87 27.35
CA LEU A 54 -13.10 -10.91 26.28
C LEU A 54 -11.70 -11.12 25.69
N ILE A 55 -11.63 -11.27 24.38
CA ILE A 55 -10.36 -11.36 23.67
C ILE A 55 -9.92 -9.92 23.42
N GLU A 56 -8.78 -9.53 23.98
CA GLU A 56 -8.16 -8.27 23.55
C GLU A 56 -7.86 -8.41 22.07
N VAL A 57 -8.52 -7.57 21.27
CA VAL A 57 -8.09 -7.37 19.89
C VAL A 57 -6.81 -6.60 20.03
N LYS A 58 -5.71 -7.35 20.08
CA LYS A 58 -4.44 -6.83 19.62
C LYS A 58 -4.69 -6.57 18.15
N GLU A 59 -5.11 -5.35 17.83
CA GLU A 59 -4.88 -4.84 16.51
C GLU A 59 -3.41 -5.19 16.27
N THR A 60 -3.14 -6.07 15.31
CA THR A 60 -1.92 -5.97 14.55
C THR A 60 -2.05 -4.66 13.80
N GLY A 61 -1.98 -3.57 14.58
CA GLY A 61 -1.87 -2.24 14.09
C GLY A 61 -0.69 -2.32 13.16
N VAL A 62 -0.90 -1.79 11.98
CA VAL A 62 0.15 -1.36 11.07
C VAL A 62 0.89 -0.17 11.73
N GLU A 63 1.23 -0.31 13.01
CA GLU A 63 1.84 0.64 13.92
C GLU A 63 2.76 -0.13 14.86
N SER A 64 3.76 -0.78 14.28
CA SER A 64 5.11 -0.97 14.83
C SER A 64 5.97 -1.69 13.80
N ALA A 65 6.00 -1.18 12.57
CA ALA A 65 7.33 -0.95 12.01
C ALA A 65 7.89 0.12 12.96
N SER A 66 8.94 -0.18 13.72
CA SER A 66 9.66 0.86 14.46
C SER A 66 9.91 2.06 13.54
N ASP A 67 10.09 3.28 14.06
CA ASP A 67 10.46 4.42 13.20
C ASP A 67 11.66 4.05 12.29
N GLU A 68 12.56 3.19 12.78
CA GLU A 68 13.67 2.59 12.02
C GLU A 68 13.23 1.62 10.90
N ASP A 69 12.22 0.78 11.11
CA ASP A 69 11.64 -0.08 10.08
C ASP A 69 10.91 0.75 9.00
N GLY A 70 10.22 1.82 9.40
CA GLY A 70 9.60 2.78 8.50
C GLY A 70 10.63 3.51 7.63
N ILE A 71 11.76 3.91 8.23
CA ILE A 71 12.91 4.47 7.50
C ILE A 71 13.51 3.43 6.55
N THR A 72 13.68 2.19 6.99
CA THR A 72 14.23 1.09 6.17
C THR A 72 13.36 0.84 4.95
N GLN A 73 12.03 0.78 5.14
CA GLN A 73 11.08 0.61 4.05
C GLN A 73 11.09 1.81 3.09
N ALA A 74 11.18 3.04 3.62
CA ALA A 74 11.27 4.25 2.81
C ALA A 74 12.52 4.24 1.91
N VAL A 75 13.69 3.90 2.46
CA VAL A 75 14.93 3.78 1.69
C VAL A 75 14.81 2.70 0.61
N GLN A 76 14.20 1.56 0.91
CA GLN A 76 14.01 0.49 -0.07
C GLN A 76 13.11 0.92 -1.24
N ILE A 77 12.03 1.65 -0.95
CA ILE A 77 11.13 2.20 -1.97
C ILE A 77 11.89 3.20 -2.87
N LEU A 78 12.69 4.09 -2.27
CA LEU A 78 13.49 5.07 -3.02
C LEU A 78 14.59 4.39 -3.85
N SER A 79 15.22 3.35 -3.33
CA SER A 79 16.21 2.54 -4.05
C SER A 79 15.59 1.88 -5.28
N ASN A 80 14.42 1.26 -5.13
CA ASN A 80 13.67 0.70 -6.26
C ASN A 80 13.29 1.78 -7.29
N LEU A 81 12.86 2.97 -6.84
CA LEU A 81 12.59 4.09 -7.74
C LEU A 81 13.85 4.48 -8.54
N ALA A 82 15.02 4.54 -7.89
CA ALA A 82 16.28 4.89 -8.54
C ALA A 82 16.66 3.87 -9.62
N THR A 83 16.55 2.57 -9.34
CA THR A 83 16.79 1.50 -10.33
C THR A 83 15.83 1.61 -11.51
N LEU A 84 14.53 1.85 -11.25
CA LEU A 84 13.54 2.02 -12.31
C LEU A 84 13.81 3.28 -13.14
N LYS A 85 14.23 4.38 -12.51
CA LYS A 85 14.60 5.62 -13.21
C LYS A 85 15.75 5.38 -14.17
N LEU A 86 16.79 4.68 -13.74
CA LEU A 86 17.94 4.34 -14.59
C LEU A 86 17.50 3.52 -15.81
N LYS A 87 16.72 2.45 -15.58
CA LYS A 87 16.21 1.58 -16.66
C LYS A 87 15.36 2.31 -17.70
N VAL A 88 14.54 3.26 -17.24
CA VAL A 88 13.76 4.13 -18.13
C VAL A 88 14.69 5.06 -18.91
N GLN A 89 15.70 5.65 -18.26
CA GLN A 89 16.66 6.54 -18.92
C GLN A 89 17.49 5.84 -20.00
N GLU A 90 17.97 4.63 -19.75
CA GLU A 90 18.79 3.84 -20.69
C GLU A 90 18.09 3.60 -22.03
N SER A 91 16.79 3.31 -22.00
CA SER A 91 16.02 2.97 -23.21
C SER A 91 15.21 4.14 -23.79
N ARG A 92 15.23 5.31 -23.14
CA ARG A 92 14.36 6.45 -23.49
C ARG A 92 14.59 6.97 -24.90
N SER A 93 15.85 7.26 -25.25
CA SER A 93 16.16 7.90 -26.53
C SER A 93 15.73 7.01 -27.70
N GLU A 94 16.14 5.75 -27.67
CA GLU A 94 15.84 4.77 -28.71
C GLU A 94 14.33 4.51 -28.82
N ALA A 95 13.64 4.30 -27.69
CA ALA A 95 12.20 4.08 -27.69
C ALA A 95 11.40 5.26 -28.24
N LEU A 96 11.83 6.50 -27.97
CA LEU A 96 11.16 7.69 -28.49
C LEU A 96 11.36 7.86 -30.00
N GLU A 97 12.53 7.51 -30.54
CA GLU A 97 12.76 7.48 -31.98
C GLU A 97 11.87 6.45 -32.66
N ILE A 98 11.79 5.23 -32.10
CA ILE A 98 10.90 4.19 -32.61
C ILE A 98 9.43 4.64 -32.53
N ARG A 99 9.02 5.28 -31.43
CA ARG A 99 7.64 5.79 -31.27
C ARG A 99 7.28 6.80 -32.36
N LYS A 100 8.20 7.68 -32.76
CA LYS A 100 7.98 8.61 -33.89
C LYS A 100 7.86 7.84 -35.20
N ALA A 101 8.72 6.84 -35.41
CA ALA A 101 8.67 6.00 -36.61
C ALA A 101 7.34 5.22 -36.73
N VAL A 102 6.66 4.93 -35.62
CA VAL A 102 5.30 4.33 -35.65
C VAL A 102 4.29 5.21 -36.41
N ASP A 103 4.46 6.54 -36.41
CA ASP A 103 3.50 7.44 -37.06
C ASP A 103 3.45 7.23 -38.58
N ILE A 104 4.49 6.64 -39.18
CA ILE A 104 4.50 6.28 -40.61
C ILE A 104 3.44 5.23 -40.95
N LEU A 105 3.05 4.36 -39.99
CA LEU A 105 2.00 3.37 -40.20
C LEU A 105 0.60 3.99 -40.29
N PHE A 106 0.48 5.26 -39.90
CA PHE A 106 -0.77 6.02 -39.92
C PHE A 106 -0.77 7.12 -40.98
N SER A 107 0.27 7.19 -41.82
CA SER A 107 0.36 8.14 -42.93
C SER A 107 -0.04 7.49 -44.25
N ASP A 108 -0.41 8.30 -45.24
CA ASP A 108 -0.69 7.85 -46.61
C ASP A 108 0.59 7.61 -47.43
N GLN A 109 1.77 7.67 -46.80
CA GLN A 109 3.04 7.50 -47.48
C GLN A 109 3.32 6.02 -47.75
N SER A 110 3.82 5.71 -48.94
CA SER A 110 4.34 4.38 -49.26
C SER A 110 5.57 4.07 -48.42
N VAL A 111 5.53 2.95 -47.69
CA VAL A 111 6.62 2.51 -46.80
C VAL A 111 7.40 1.38 -47.45
N SER A 112 8.73 1.41 -47.35
CA SER A 112 9.60 0.34 -47.81
C SER A 112 9.63 -0.86 -46.86
N GLU A 113 10.01 -2.03 -47.37
CA GLU A 113 10.17 -3.24 -46.54
C GLU A 113 11.24 -3.06 -45.46
N GLU A 114 12.32 -2.34 -45.77
CA GLU A 114 13.41 -2.02 -44.84
C GLU A 114 12.94 -1.17 -43.66
N GLU A 115 12.10 -0.15 -43.91
CA GLU A 115 11.50 0.68 -42.87
C GLU A 115 10.58 -0.16 -41.96
N ILE A 116 9.75 -1.04 -42.55
CA ILE A 116 8.90 -1.96 -41.79
C ILE A 116 9.73 -2.93 -40.95
N SER A 117 10.85 -3.44 -41.48
CA SER A 117 11.74 -4.34 -40.72
C SER A 117 12.35 -3.65 -39.51
N ARG A 118 12.92 -2.45 -39.69
CA ARG A 118 13.47 -1.65 -38.58
C ARG A 118 12.42 -1.33 -37.53
N LEU A 119 11.20 -1.00 -37.96
CA LEU A 119 10.10 -0.71 -37.05
C LEU A 119 9.72 -1.95 -36.22
N LYS A 120 9.65 -3.13 -36.85
CA LYS A 120 9.36 -4.41 -36.17
C LYS A 120 10.43 -4.76 -35.13
N GLU A 121 11.69 -4.56 -35.45
CA GLU A 121 12.81 -4.77 -34.50
C GLU A 121 12.70 -3.80 -33.31
N GLY A 122 12.37 -2.54 -33.59
CA GLY A 122 12.17 -1.50 -32.58
C GLY A 122 11.01 -1.75 -31.62
N PHE A 123 9.95 -2.47 -32.01
CA PHE A 123 8.80 -2.69 -31.13
C PHE A 123 9.15 -3.37 -29.81
N LYS A 124 10.18 -4.22 -29.79
CA LYS A 124 10.66 -4.82 -28.54
C LYS A 124 11.20 -3.77 -27.57
N VAL A 125 11.97 -2.81 -28.07
CA VAL A 125 12.53 -1.70 -27.28
C VAL A 125 11.39 -0.79 -26.80
N LEU A 126 10.49 -0.41 -27.70
CA LEU A 126 9.33 0.43 -27.37
C LEU A 126 8.45 -0.20 -26.28
N LYS A 127 8.16 -1.50 -26.40
CA LYS A 127 7.40 -2.26 -25.39
C LYS A 127 8.11 -2.25 -24.03
N ASN A 128 9.39 -2.58 -24.01
CA ASN A 128 10.17 -2.66 -22.78
C ASN A 128 10.26 -1.30 -22.08
N PHE A 129 10.50 -0.23 -22.84
CA PHE A 129 10.49 1.14 -22.34
C PHE A 129 9.12 1.51 -21.76
N ALA A 130 8.02 1.25 -22.50
CA ALA A 130 6.68 1.57 -22.03
C ALA A 130 6.33 0.86 -20.71
N GLN A 131 6.63 -0.45 -20.61
CA GLN A 131 6.43 -1.21 -19.38
C GLN A 131 7.28 -0.71 -18.22
N ALA A 132 8.56 -0.36 -18.48
CA ALA A 132 9.43 0.21 -17.46
C ALA A 132 8.95 1.59 -17.01
N ASN A 133 8.48 2.43 -17.94
CA ASN A 133 7.97 3.76 -17.67
C ASN A 133 6.69 3.73 -16.83
N LEU A 134 5.77 2.80 -17.09
CA LEU A 134 4.59 2.59 -16.23
C LEU A 134 5.00 2.20 -14.81
N ARG A 135 5.87 1.19 -14.65
CA ARG A 135 6.38 0.78 -13.33
C ARG A 135 7.09 1.92 -12.60
N TYR A 136 7.83 2.76 -13.33
CA TYR A 136 8.49 3.93 -12.77
C TYR A 136 7.47 4.97 -12.28
N GLN A 137 6.42 5.24 -13.05
CA GLN A 137 5.33 6.15 -12.63
C GLN A 137 4.62 5.65 -11.37
N ASP A 138 4.31 4.35 -11.31
CA ASP A 138 3.71 3.71 -10.13
C ASP A 138 4.65 3.72 -8.91
N ALA A 139 5.95 3.49 -9.13
CA ALA A 139 6.93 3.57 -8.06
C ALA A 139 7.12 5.01 -7.57
N ARG A 140 7.01 6.01 -8.45
CA ARG A 140 7.17 7.42 -8.11
C ARG A 140 6.10 7.90 -7.13
N SER A 141 4.85 7.49 -7.33
CA SER A 141 3.76 7.86 -6.41
C SER A 141 3.99 7.31 -5.00
N LYS A 142 4.45 6.08 -4.87
CA LYS A 142 4.81 5.45 -3.58
C LYS A 142 6.06 6.09 -2.96
N ALA A 143 7.02 6.45 -3.79
CA ALA A 143 8.25 7.11 -3.37
C ALA A 143 8.04 8.52 -2.80
N GLU A 144 6.99 9.23 -3.24
CA GLU A 144 6.61 10.53 -2.68
C GLU A 144 6.30 10.41 -1.17
N GLN A 145 5.57 9.35 -0.78
CA GLN A 145 5.26 9.06 0.63
C GLN A 145 6.52 8.62 1.40
N ALA A 146 7.34 7.76 0.80
CA ALA A 146 8.62 7.35 1.39
C ALA A 146 9.56 8.55 1.66
N ARG A 147 9.58 9.53 0.75
CA ARG A 147 10.35 10.76 0.92
C ARG A 147 9.90 11.52 2.17
N GLN A 148 8.59 11.69 2.38
CA GLN A 148 8.06 12.37 3.56
C GLN A 148 8.45 11.69 4.88
N VAL A 149 8.53 10.35 4.89
CA VAL A 149 9.00 9.59 6.07
C VAL A 149 10.45 9.96 6.40
N LEU A 150 11.33 10.01 5.39
CA LEU A 150 12.72 10.42 5.57
C LEU A 150 12.85 11.89 5.95
N ASP A 151 12.09 12.79 5.31
CA ASP A 151 12.14 14.23 5.59
C ASP A 151 11.80 14.50 7.07
N LYS A 152 10.79 13.81 7.60
CA LYS A 152 10.42 13.84 9.03
C LYS A 152 11.53 13.30 9.92
N ALA A 153 12.10 12.13 9.59
CA ALA A 153 13.16 11.50 10.37
C ALA A 153 14.43 12.37 10.42
N LEU A 154 14.78 12.99 9.29
CA LEU A 154 15.96 13.84 9.14
C LEU A 154 15.76 15.27 9.65
N LYS A 155 14.54 15.65 10.07
CA LYS A 155 14.17 17.03 10.41
C LYS A 155 14.60 18.04 9.33
N SER A 156 14.63 17.60 8.08
CA SER A 156 15.03 18.46 6.97
C SER A 156 13.85 19.36 6.60
N PRO A 157 14.03 20.70 6.60
CA PRO A 157 12.99 21.58 6.08
C PRO A 157 12.91 21.36 4.57
N ASP A 158 11.70 21.10 4.05
CA ASP A 158 11.42 21.05 2.62
C ASP A 158 12.05 22.28 1.92
N LYS A 159 12.84 22.03 0.88
CA LYS A 159 13.32 23.05 -0.05
C LYS A 159 13.06 22.62 -1.49
#